data_AF-A0A968WM13-F1
#
_entry.id   AF-A0A968WM13-F1
#
_cell.length_a   1.000
_cell.length_b   1.000
_cell.length_c   1.000
_cell.angle_alpha   90.00
_cell.angle_beta   90.00
_cell.angle_gamma   90.00
#
_symmetry.space_group_name_H-M   'P 1'
#
loop_
_entity.id
_entity.type
_entity.pdbx_description
1 polymer ?
#
loop_
_entity_poly.entity_id
_entity_poly.type
_entity_poly.pdbx_seq_one_letter_code
_entity_poly.pdbx_strand_id
1 'polypeptide(L)'
;NPDPVAYKAARKIGSEQAWNLTMAASDRFKLEFCDQAIAQMEKNQFGKHPLIASWADIQISKKILVNVITFSSGWGDGGYASYWGYDATEKITSLVTDFGLFSDDSSED
;
A
#
# COMPACT_ATOMS: atom_id res chain seq x y z
N ASN A 1 6.18 4.91 -10.11
CA ASN A 1 6.11 6.16 -10.90
C ASN A 1 7.17 7.12 -10.35
N PRO A 2 8.20 7.52 -11.09
CA PRO A 2 9.27 8.37 -10.55
C PRO A 2 8.73 9.74 -10.08
N ASP A 3 9.37 10.33 -9.07
CA ASP A 3 9.00 11.64 -8.52
C ASP A 3 8.94 12.70 -9.65
N PRO A 4 7.79 13.36 -9.87
CA PRO A 4 7.63 14.37 -10.92
C PRO A 4 8.61 15.54 -10.82
N VAL A 5 9.09 15.87 -9.61
CA VAL A 5 10.06 16.95 -9.36
C VAL A 5 11.46 16.50 -9.78
N ALA A 6 11.85 15.28 -9.43
CA ALA A 6 13.12 14.69 -9.84
C ALA A 6 13.18 14.50 -11.37
N TYR A 7 12.08 14.04 -11.98
CA TYR A 7 11.97 13.85 -13.43
C TYR A 7 12.10 15.17 -14.21
N LYS A 8 11.53 16.27 -13.70
CA LYS A 8 11.61 17.59 -14.34
C LYS A 8 13.02 18.21 -14.21
N ALA A 9 13.72 17.94 -13.11
CA ALA A 9 15.11 18.38 -12.89
C ALA A 9 16.11 17.59 -13.76
N ALA A 10 15.92 16.27 -13.86
CA ALA A 10 16.68 15.36 -14.72
C ALA A 10 16.73 15.79 -16.19
N ARG A 11 15.66 16.42 -16.69
CA ARG A 11 15.55 16.85 -18.10
C ARG A 11 16.51 17.98 -18.51
N LYS A 12 17.20 18.63 -17.55
CA LYS A 12 18.14 19.75 -17.78
C LYS A 12 19.61 19.38 -17.59
N ILE A 13 19.92 18.13 -17.22
CA ILE A 13 21.24 17.65 -16.83
C ILE A 13 21.55 16.40 -17.67
N GLY A 14 22.82 16.10 -17.94
CA GLY A 14 23.23 14.90 -18.70
C GLY A 14 22.59 13.62 -18.14
N SER A 15 22.31 12.65 -19.03
CA SER A 15 21.49 11.45 -18.75
C SER A 15 21.91 10.67 -17.50
N GLU A 16 23.21 10.60 -17.20
CA GLU A 16 23.73 9.88 -16.03
C GLU A 16 23.46 10.60 -14.69
N GLN A 17 23.70 11.91 -14.63
CA GLN A 17 23.38 12.71 -13.43
C GLN A 17 21.87 12.76 -13.16
N ALA A 18 21.08 12.84 -14.23
CA ALA A 18 19.63 12.73 -14.19
C ALA A 18 19.16 11.39 -13.61
N TRP A 19 19.77 10.27 -14.00
CA TRP A 19 19.48 8.94 -13.48
C TRP A 19 19.86 8.79 -12.00
N ASN A 20 21.05 9.26 -11.61
CA ASN A 20 21.50 9.17 -10.22
C ASN A 20 20.58 9.96 -9.26
N LEU A 21 20.15 11.17 -9.67
CA LEU A 21 19.19 11.96 -8.91
C LEU A 21 17.81 11.29 -8.81
N THR A 22 17.36 10.65 -9.89
CA THR A 22 16.07 9.92 -9.91
C THR A 22 16.11 8.70 -8.99
N MET A 23 17.21 7.95 -9.00
CA MET A 23 17.42 6.83 -8.09
C MET A 23 17.46 7.28 -6.63
N ALA A 24 18.27 8.29 -6.30
CA ALA A 24 18.36 8.81 -4.95
C ALA A 24 17.01 9.32 -4.42
N ALA A 25 16.23 10.00 -5.26
CA ALA A 25 14.88 10.42 -4.92
C ALA A 25 13.94 9.22 -4.70
N SER A 26 14.04 8.19 -5.54
CA SER A 26 13.27 6.96 -5.37
C SER A 26 13.61 6.22 -4.08
N ASP A 27 14.89 6.14 -3.71
CA ASP A 27 15.32 5.44 -2.50
C ASP A 27 14.92 6.22 -1.25
N ARG A 28 15.03 7.55 -1.29
CA ARG A 28 14.50 8.40 -0.23
C ARG A 28 12.98 8.23 -0.05
N PHE A 29 12.22 8.22 -1.15
CA PHE A 29 10.78 8.00 -1.09
C PHE A 29 10.44 6.62 -0.49
N LYS A 30 11.16 5.56 -0.88
CA LYS A 30 10.98 4.22 -0.30
C LYS A 30 11.22 4.23 1.20
N LEU A 31 12.31 4.84 1.66
CA LEU A 31 12.63 4.92 3.09
C LEU A 31 11.55 5.69 3.86
N GLU A 32 11.19 6.89 3.40
CA GLU A 32 10.15 7.70 4.04
C GLU A 32 8.78 7.01 4.05
N PHE A 33 8.44 6.24 3.01
CA PHE A 33 7.23 5.43 2.96
C PHE A 33 7.28 4.26 3.96
N CYS A 34 8.38 3.50 3.99
CA CYS A 34 8.55 2.38 4.91
C CYS A 34 8.48 2.84 6.38
N ASP A 35 9.14 3.95 6.72
CA ASP A 35 9.11 4.50 8.08
C ASP A 35 7.69 4.91 8.49
N GLN A 36 6.93 5.52 7.56
CA GLN A 36 5.52 5.86 7.80
C GLN A 36 4.65 4.60 7.96
N ALA A 37 4.88 3.58 7.15
CA ALA A 37 4.16 2.32 7.24
C ALA A 37 4.39 1.64 8.59
N ILE A 38 5.65 1.53 9.00
CA ILE A 38 6.04 0.93 10.29
C ILE A 38 5.40 1.70 11.44
N ALA A 39 5.55 3.02 11.47
CA ALA A 39 5.00 3.86 12.54
C ALA A 39 3.47 3.74 12.65
N GLN A 40 2.77 3.65 11.51
CA GLN A 40 1.32 3.44 11.51
C GLN A 40 0.93 2.03 11.96
N MET A 41 1.62 0.99 11.50
CA MET A 41 1.38 -0.39 11.93
C MET A 41 1.65 -0.59 13.43
N GLU A 42 2.67 0.05 13.99
CA GLU A 42 2.93 0.04 15.44
C GLU A 42 1.81 0.72 16.24
N LYS A 43 1.24 1.80 15.70
CA LYS A 43 0.12 2.54 16.30
C LYS A 43 -1.19 1.76 16.22
N ASN A 44 -1.46 1.15 15.08
CA ASN A 44 -2.73 0.55 14.73
C ASN A 44 -2.63 -0.98 14.79
N GLN A 45 -2.75 -1.53 16.00
CA GLN A 45 -2.69 -2.97 16.26
C GLN A 45 -3.93 -3.44 17.02
N PHE A 46 -4.41 -4.64 16.68
CA PHE A 46 -5.54 -5.26 17.38
C PHE A 46 -5.06 -6.28 18.41
N GLY A 47 -5.52 -6.14 19.66
CA GLY A 47 -5.24 -7.09 20.74
C GLY A 47 -3.84 -6.94 21.38
N LYS A 48 -3.40 -7.99 22.10
CA LYS A 48 -2.13 -8.01 22.84
C LYS A 48 -0.95 -8.58 22.01
N HIS A 49 -1.16 -8.85 20.73
CA HIS A 49 -0.18 -9.51 19.88
C HIS A 49 0.38 -8.53 18.85
N PRO A 50 1.44 -7.78 19.20
CA PRO A 50 2.14 -6.95 18.23
C PRO A 50 2.63 -7.82 17.06
N LEU A 51 2.69 -7.22 15.85
CA LEU A 51 3.19 -7.79 14.59
C LEU A 51 2.23 -8.71 13.79
N ILE A 52 1.21 -9.33 14.40
CA ILE A 52 0.33 -10.28 13.68
C ILE A 52 -1.05 -9.72 13.32
N ALA A 53 -1.41 -8.56 13.85
CA ALA A 53 -2.71 -7.91 13.62
C ALA A 53 -2.58 -6.38 13.54
N SER A 54 -1.54 -5.89 12.88
CA SER A 54 -1.32 -4.46 12.65
C SER A 54 -1.72 -4.04 11.24
N TRP A 55 -2.01 -2.76 11.06
CA TRP A 55 -2.39 -2.18 9.77
C TRP A 55 -1.94 -0.72 9.63
N ALA A 56 -1.87 -0.20 8.41
CA ALA A 56 -1.59 1.21 8.15
C ALA A 56 -2.50 1.77 7.06
N ASP A 57 -2.84 3.05 7.19
CA ASP A 57 -3.47 3.87 6.15
C ASP A 57 -2.54 5.03 5.82
N ILE A 58 -1.79 4.91 4.72
CA ILE A 58 -0.69 5.81 4.39
C ILE A 58 -1.08 6.68 3.19
N GLN A 59 -1.25 7.98 3.42
CA GLN A 59 -1.48 8.92 2.33
C GLN A 59 -0.18 9.17 1.54
N ILE A 60 -0.13 8.72 0.28
CA ILE A 60 1.07 8.80 -0.56
C ILE A 60 1.34 10.23 -1.04
N SER A 61 0.29 11.04 -1.16
CA SER A 61 0.38 12.40 -1.67
C SER A 61 -0.53 13.32 -0.89
N LYS A 62 0.02 14.45 -0.44
CA LYS A 62 -0.79 15.52 0.18
C LYS A 62 -1.65 16.28 -0.85
N LYS A 63 -1.39 16.09 -2.14
CA LYS A 63 -2.07 16.83 -3.24
C LYS A 63 -3.27 16.08 -3.81
N ILE A 64 -3.24 14.74 -3.77
CA ILE A 64 -4.33 13.89 -4.25
C ILE A 64 -4.73 12.96 -3.10
N LEU A 65 -6.04 12.73 -2.93
CA LEU A 65 -6.57 11.89 -1.86
C LEU A 65 -6.38 10.40 -2.22
N VAL A 66 -5.12 9.96 -2.21
CA VAL A 66 -4.72 8.58 -2.50
C VAL A 66 -3.92 8.04 -1.33
N ASN A 67 -4.32 6.85 -0.87
CA ASN A 67 -3.67 6.13 0.21
C ASN A 67 -3.26 4.71 -0.21
N VAL A 68 -2.33 4.13 0.55
CA VAL A 68 -2.04 2.69 0.58
C VAL A 68 -2.55 2.15 1.91
N ILE A 69 -3.35 1.10 1.84
CA ILE A 69 -3.70 0.29 3.01
C ILE A 69 -2.76 -0.91 3.07
N THR A 70 -2.11 -1.12 4.21
CA THR A 70 -1.32 -2.33 4.49
C THR A 70 -1.82 -2.99 5.77
N PHE A 71 -1.71 -4.31 5.88
CA PHE A 71 -2.06 -5.04 7.09
C PHE A 71 -1.28 -6.35 7.18
N SER A 72 -1.10 -6.86 8.40
CA SER A 72 -0.56 -8.20 8.63
C SER A 72 -1.52 -9.24 8.04
N SER A 73 -1.07 -9.99 7.02
CA SER A 73 -1.83 -11.10 6.43
C SER A 73 -1.72 -12.41 7.22
N GLY A 74 -0.87 -12.45 8.26
CA GLY A 74 -0.54 -13.66 8.99
C GLY A 74 0.49 -14.53 8.26
N TRP A 75 0.42 -15.84 8.43
CA TRP A 75 1.29 -16.79 7.75
C TRP A 75 0.71 -17.13 6.36
N GLY A 76 1.16 -16.41 5.34
CA GLY A 76 0.79 -16.68 3.95
C GLY A 76 1.40 -15.67 2.99
N ASP A 77 2.29 -16.14 2.10
CA ASP A 77 2.73 -15.40 0.93
C ASP A 77 1.68 -15.58 -0.17
N GLY A 78 0.93 -14.54 -0.49
CA GLY A 78 -0.16 -14.63 -1.46
C GLY A 78 -0.65 -13.27 -1.94
N GLY A 79 -1.16 -13.23 -3.17
CA GLY A 79 -1.95 -12.11 -3.67
C GLY A 79 -3.41 -12.34 -3.27
N TYR A 80 -3.99 -11.39 -2.55
CA TYR A 80 -5.38 -11.44 -2.12
C TYR A 80 -6.20 -10.43 -2.92
N ALA A 81 -7.34 -10.87 -3.46
CA ALA A 81 -8.21 -9.97 -4.22
C ALA A 81 -8.93 -9.02 -3.26
N SER A 82 -9.06 -7.76 -3.67
CA SER A 82 -9.83 -6.77 -2.91
C SER A 82 -10.96 -6.19 -3.75
N TYR A 83 -12.11 -5.96 -3.11
CA TYR A 83 -13.35 -5.54 -3.73
C TYR A 83 -13.91 -4.33 -2.99
N TRP A 84 -14.41 -3.34 -3.75
CA TRP A 84 -15.15 -2.22 -3.19
C TRP A 84 -16.63 -2.58 -3.07
N GLY A 85 -17.16 -2.47 -1.85
CA GLY A 85 -18.59 -2.56 -1.58
C GLY A 85 -19.29 -1.25 -1.92
N TYR A 86 -20.51 -1.37 -2.46
CA TYR A 86 -21.38 -0.24 -2.78
C TYR A 86 -22.72 -0.38 -2.06
N ASP A 87 -23.32 0.73 -1.64
CA ASP A 87 -24.69 0.75 -1.14
C ASP A 87 -25.73 0.75 -2.29
N ALA A 88 -27.02 0.75 -1.95
CA ALA A 88 -28.12 0.79 -2.91
C ALA A 88 -28.16 2.07 -3.77
N THR A 89 -27.34 3.08 -3.45
CA THR A 89 -27.20 4.33 -4.19
C THR A 89 -25.86 4.43 -4.92
N GLU A 90 -25.14 3.31 -5.07
CA GLU A 90 -23.83 3.23 -5.72
C GLU A 90 -22.70 4.01 -5.01
N LYS A 91 -22.85 4.29 -3.71
CA LYS A 91 -21.77 4.90 -2.92
C LYS A 91 -20.87 3.86 -2.31
N ILE A 92 -19.56 4.11 -2.31
CA ILE A 92 -18.55 3.24 -1.69
C ILE A 92 -18.81 3.14 -0.18
N THR A 93 -18.84 1.92 0.33
CA THR A 93 -19.08 1.62 1.75
C THR A 93 -17.90 0.95 2.44
N SER A 94 -17.23 0.02 1.77
CA SER A 94 -16.17 -0.80 2.36
C SER A 94 -15.15 -1.27 1.33
N LEU A 95 -13.94 -1.57 1.80
CA LEU A 95 -12.95 -2.38 1.09
C LEU A 95 -12.93 -3.76 1.75
N VAL A 96 -13.13 -4.82 0.97
CA VAL A 96 -13.09 -6.20 1.45
C VAL A 96 -11.93 -6.90 0.76
N THR A 97 -11.05 -7.53 1.53
CA THR A 97 -9.99 -8.40 1.00
C THR A 97 -10.39 -9.86 1.23
N ASP A 98 -10.44 -10.64 0.15
CA ASP A 98 -10.69 -12.08 0.21
C ASP A 98 -9.36 -12.82 0.42
N PHE A 99 -9.26 -13.50 1.57
CA PHE A 99 -8.09 -14.29 1.94
C PHE A 99 -8.13 -15.73 1.41
N GLY A 100 -9.13 -16.09 0.58
CA GLY A 100 -9.29 -17.44 0.04
C GLY A 100 -9.58 -18.48 1.12
N LEU A 101 -10.25 -18.06 2.21
CA LEU A 101 -10.52 -18.94 3.36
C LEU A 101 -11.62 -19.95 3.10
N PHE A 102 -12.47 -19.71 2.11
CA PHE A 102 -13.58 -20.57 1.74
C PHE A 102 -13.31 -21.18 0.37
N SER A 103 -13.21 -22.51 0.31
CA SER A 103 -13.28 -23.24 -0.95
C SER A 103 -14.73 -23.35 -1.41
N ASP A 104 -14.94 -23.34 -2.73
CA ASP A 104 -16.19 -23.82 -3.33
C ASP A 104 -16.26 -25.34 -3.16
N ASP A 105 -16.45 -25.82 -1.93
CA ASP A 105 -16.75 -27.23 -1.65
C ASP A 105 -18.21 -27.49 -2.09
N SER A 106 -18.42 -27.49 -3.40
CA SER A 106 -19.63 -27.97 -4.08
C SER A 106 -19.44 -29.40 -4.60
N SER A 107 -18.48 -30.15 -4.05
CA SER A 107 -18.46 -31.60 -4.21
C SER A 107 -19.55 -32.21 -3.33
N GLU A 108 -20.78 -32.17 -3.84
CA GLU A 108 -21.78 -33.20 -3.55
C GLU A 108 -21.21 -34.53 -4.09
N ASP A 109 -20.74 -35.38 -3.19
CA ASP A 109 -20.67 -36.83 -3.37
C ASP A 109 -21.71 -37.50 -2.46
#